data_AF-A0A7J4R3F8-F1
#
_entry.id   AF-A0A7J4R3F8-F1
#
_cell.length_a   1.000
_cell.length_b   1.000
_cell.length_c   1.000
_cell.angle_alpha   90.00
_cell.angle_beta   90.00
_cell.angle_gamma   90.00
#
_symmetry.space_group_name_H-M   'P 1'
#
loop_
_entity.id
_entity.type
_entity.pdbx_description
1 polymer ?
#
loop_
_entity_poly.entity_id
_entity_poly.type
_entity_poly.pdbx_seq_one_letter_code
_entity_poly.pdbx_strand_id
1 'polypeptide(L)' 'MEANRSFRRCLIGGTFDRFHAGHQLLIQTALRQADFIEVHVTNDEMAQS' A
#
# COMPACT_ATOMS: atom_id res chain seq x y z
N MET A 1 -19.95 9.25 10.61
CA MET A 1 -19.91 7.78 10.46
C MET A 1 -18.44 7.40 10.53
N GLU A 2 -17.99 6.76 11.61
CA GLU A 2 -16.65 6.20 11.63
C GLU A 2 -16.61 5.06 10.62
N ALA A 3 -15.72 5.16 9.63
CA ALA A 3 -15.43 4.02 8.78
C ALA A 3 -14.88 2.93 9.70
N ASN A 4 -15.54 1.77 9.75
CA ASN A 4 -15.08 0.63 10.55
C ASN A 4 -13.80 0.07 9.93
N ARG A 5 -12.67 0.74 10.19
CA ARG A 5 -11.34 0.33 9.76
C ARG A 5 -10.94 -0.84 10.64
N SER A 6 -10.84 -2.03 10.04
CA SER A 6 -10.58 -3.26 10.79
C SER A 6 -9.15 -3.39 11.31
N PHE A 7 -8.21 -2.55 10.85
CA PHE A 7 -6.82 -2.60 11.29
C PHE A 7 -6.32 -1.22 11.75
N ARG A 8 -5.50 -1.18 12.81
CA ARG A 8 -4.83 0.07 13.19
C ARG A 8 -3.76 0.48 12.19
N ARG A 9 -3.13 -0.47 11.50
CA ARG A 9 -2.06 -0.22 10.53
C ARG A 9 -2.04 -1.28 9.44
N CYS A 10 -1.87 -0.86 8.19
CA CYS A 10 -1.67 -1.73 7.03
C CYS A 10 -0.34 -1.41 6.36
N LEU A 11 0.48 -2.44 6.12
CA LEU A 11 1.73 -2.30 5.38
C LEU A 11 1.52 -2.85 3.98
N ILE A 12 1.93 -2.08 2.98
CA ILE A 12 1.98 -2.51 1.59
C ILE A 12 3.39 -2.25 1.06
N GLY A 13 3.91 -3.19 0.27
CA GLY A 13 5.25 -3.11 -0.28
C GLY A 13 5.33 -3.64 -1.70
N GLY A 14 6.28 -3.12 -2.47
CA GLY A 14 6.53 -3.52 -3.85
C GLY A 14 7.46 -2.55 -4.57
N THR A 15 7.79 -2.84 -5.82
CA THR A 15 8.58 -1.91 -6.65
C THR A 15 7.76 -0.69 -7.05
N PHE A 16 6.43 -0.84 -7.17
CA PHE A 16 5.50 0.20 -7.66
C PHE A 16 5.90 0.76 -9.04
N ASP A 17 6.59 -0.03 -9.86
CA ASP A 17 7.00 0.34 -11.21
C ASP A 17 5.82 0.71 -12.09
N ARG A 18 6.03 1.75 -12.93
CA ARG A 18 5.03 2.24 -13.89
C ARG A 18 3.64 2.38 -13.25
N PHE A 19 3.58 3.12 -12.16
CA PHE A 19 2.39 3.25 -11.31
C PHE A 19 1.07 3.31 -12.10
N HIS A 20 0.23 2.27 -11.95
CA HIS A 20 -1.00 2.09 -12.72
C HIS A 20 -2.19 1.74 -11.82
N ALA A 21 -3.36 1.52 -12.43
CA ALA A 21 -4.64 1.33 -11.73
C ALA A 21 -4.63 0.21 -10.68
N GLY A 22 -3.77 -0.80 -10.82
CA GLY A 22 -3.61 -1.88 -9.84
C GLY A 22 -3.06 -1.37 -8.51
N HIS A 23 -2.03 -0.52 -8.55
CA HIS A 23 -1.46 0.10 -7.35
C HIS A 23 -2.45 1.06 -6.68
N GLN A 24 -3.21 1.82 -7.49
CA GLN A 24 -4.26 2.70 -6.97
C GLN A 24 -5.32 1.90 -6.22
N LEU A 25 -5.78 0.77 -6.79
CA LEU A 25 -6.74 -0.11 -6.15
C LEU A 25 -6.20 -0.72 -4.84
N LEU A 26 -4.93 -1.14 -4.82
CA LEU A 26 -4.25 -1.66 -3.63
C LEU A 26 -4.24 -0.60 -2.51
N ILE A 27 -3.76 0.61 -2.81
CA ILE A 27 -3.67 1.71 -1.85
C ILE A 27 -5.06 2.11 -1.33
N GLN A 28 -6.05 2.25 -2.22
CA GLN A 28 -7.42 2.59 -1.81
C GLN A 28 -8.04 1.53 -0.91
N THR A 29 -7.73 0.26 -1.14
CA THR A 29 -8.20 -0.84 -0.29
C THR A 29 -7.56 -0.77 1.09
N ALA A 30 -6.25 -0.52 1.17
CA ALA A 30 -5.56 -0.30 2.45
C ALA A 30 -6.16 0.89 3.23
N LEU A 31 -6.42 2.02 2.56
CA LEU A 31 -7.02 3.21 3.17
C LEU A 31 -8.44 3.00 3.71
N ARG A 32 -9.22 2.10 3.09
CA ARG A 32 -10.55 1.73 3.60
C ARG A 32 -10.48 0.83 4.83
N GLN A 33 -9.43 0.02 4.93
CA GLN A 33 -9.33 -1.04 5.92
C GLN A 33 -8.52 -0.64 7.17
N ALA A 34 -7.68 0.40 7.08
CA ALA A 34 -6.78 0.78 8.17
C ALA A 34 -6.78 2.27 8.52
N ASP A 35 -6.48 2.57 9.80
CA ASP A 35 -6.30 3.96 10.29
C ASP A 35 -5.03 4.59 9.72
N PHE A 36 -3.96 3.79 9.60
CA PHE A 36 -2.68 4.19 9.02
C PHE A 36 -2.25 3.20 7.97
N ILE A 37 -1.64 3.72 6.90
CA ILE A 37 -0.96 2.89 5.91
C ILE A 37 0.52 3.26 5.84
N GLU A 38 1.36 2.25 5.61
CA GLU A 38 2.77 2.42 5.30
C GLU A 38 3.04 1.81 3.93
N VAL A 39 3.66 2.60 3.05
CA VAL A 39 4.00 2.18 1.69
C VAL A 39 5.51 2.05 1.60
N HIS A 40 5.98 0.82 1.44
CA HIS A 40 7.40 0.47 1.37
C HIS A 40 7.79 0.25 -0.09
N VAL A 41 8.64 1.11 -0.63
CA VAL A 41 9.07 1.05 -2.03
C VAL A 41 10.41 0.35 -2.12
N THR A 42 10.45 -0.75 -2.87
CA THR A 42 11.69 -1.47 -3.19
C THR A 42 12.52 -0.63 -4.16
N ASN A 43 13.76 -0.31 -3.80
CA ASN A 43 14.68 0.40 -4.70
C ASN A 43 15.35 -0.58 -5.69
N ASP A 44 16.05 -0.02 -6.69
CA ASP A 44 16.69 -0.81 -7.74
C ASP A 44 17.74 -1.80 -7.20
N GLU A 45 18.52 -1.40 -6.19
CA GLU A 45 19.52 -2.27 -5.56
C GLU A 45 18.88 -3.50 -4.90
N MET A 46 17.73 -3.33 -4.24
CA MET A 46 16.97 -4.43 -3.64
C MET A 46 16.26 -5.29 -4.68
N ALA A 47 15.91 -4.73 -5.83
CA ALA A 47 15.22 -5.43 -6.92
C ALA A 47 16.17 -6.26 -7.80
N GLN A 48 17.48 -6.01 -7.74
CA GLN A 48 18.49 -6.79 -8.46
C GLN A 48 18.55 -8.22 -7.89
N SER A 49 18.30 -9.21 -8.76
CA SER A 49 18.32 -10.65 -8.45
C SER A 49 19.48 -11.34 -9.15
#